data_AF-A0A238F2N9-F1
#
_entry.id   AF-A0A238F2N9-F1
#
_cell.length_a   1.000
_cell.length_b   1.000
_cell.length_c   1.000
_cell.angle_alpha   90.00
_cell.angle_beta   90.00
_cell.angle_gamma   90.00
#
_symmetry.space_group_name_H-M   'P 1'
#
loop_
_entity.id
_entity.type
_entity.pdbx_description
1 polymer ?
#
loop_
_entity_poly.entity_id
_entity_poly.type
_entity_poly.pdbx_seq_one_letter_code
_entity_poly.pdbx_strand_id
1 'polypeptide(L)'
;MTHVERQKQLSETIDKAIQVRLQGNDKLKAGDLQGALQDYYSVLFSLRGLDGSIQEAMGAAPRLGCPSQSGTEPPLDDDVKAQRELTDKVKQAIVSTHINMAMIHSKKANWKRSLDCALEARKLSLSCKRADEYSLNRDNPKAKFREAQARIKLGEVTTGKKMIEDLHKASPDPAFVKALDELKLEEKARSEKNDQQFRGMFSKSKDKGKQAEK
;
A
#
# COMPACT_ATOMS: atom_id res chain seq x y z
N MET A 1 -28.46 25.60 -1.82
CA MET A 1 -27.06 25.53 -1.37
C MET A 1 -26.21 26.17 -2.45
N THR A 2 -25.49 27.24 -2.10
CA THR A 2 -24.65 27.99 -3.04
C THR A 2 -23.38 27.19 -3.37
N HIS A 3 -22.72 27.50 -4.49
CA HIS A 3 -21.46 26.85 -4.89
C HIS A 3 -20.38 26.98 -3.80
N VAL A 4 -20.29 28.17 -3.20
CA VAL A 4 -19.36 28.48 -2.11
C VAL A 4 -19.65 27.65 -0.85
N GLU A 5 -20.91 27.47 -0.48
CA GLU A 5 -21.30 26.62 0.65
C GLU A 5 -20.90 25.16 0.44
N ARG A 6 -21.05 24.64 -0.79
CA ARG A 6 -20.69 23.26 -1.14
C ARG A 6 -19.18 23.04 -1.05
N GLN A 7 -18.38 23.97 -1.58
CA GLN A 7 -16.91 23.92 -1.48
C GLN A 7 -16.45 23.94 -0.02
N LYS A 8 -17.05 24.80 0.80
CA LYS A 8 -16.74 24.89 2.22
C LYS A 8 -17.05 23.56 2.93
N GLN A 9 -18.24 23.00 2.75
CA GLN A 9 -18.61 21.71 3.36
C GLN A 9 -17.69 20.56 2.93
N LEU A 10 -17.27 20.55 1.66
CA LEU A 10 -16.34 19.57 1.14
C LEU A 10 -14.96 19.70 1.81
N SER A 11 -14.43 20.92 1.90
CA SER A 11 -13.15 21.18 2.58
C SER A 11 -13.19 20.76 4.05
N GLU A 12 -14.26 21.10 4.78
CA GLU A 12 -14.44 20.71 6.18
C GLU A 12 -14.52 19.18 6.35
N THR A 13 -15.15 18.48 5.40
CA THR A 13 -15.25 17.01 5.41
C THR A 13 -13.88 16.37 5.23
N ILE A 14 -13.08 16.89 4.29
CA ILE A 14 -11.71 16.42 4.04
C ILE A 14 -10.83 16.67 5.26
N ASP A 15 -10.88 17.87 5.85
CA ASP A 15 -10.10 18.21 7.03
C ASP A 15 -10.47 17.34 8.23
N LYS A 16 -11.77 17.11 8.49
CA LYS A 16 -12.24 16.19 9.53
C LYS A 16 -11.70 14.78 9.31
N ALA A 17 -11.76 14.27 8.08
CA ALA A 17 -11.22 12.95 7.78
C ALA A 17 -9.69 12.89 8.00
N ILE A 18 -8.95 13.93 7.64
CA ILE A 18 -7.51 14.00 7.90
C ILE A 18 -7.23 14.01 9.40
N GLN A 19 -8.01 14.72 10.20
CA GLN A 19 -7.89 14.73 11.66
C GLN A 19 -8.13 13.34 12.27
N VAL A 20 -9.18 12.64 11.84
CA VAL A 20 -9.44 11.25 12.28
C VAL A 20 -8.27 10.32 11.92
N ARG A 21 -7.66 10.50 10.75
CA ARG A 21 -6.44 9.74 10.38
C ARG A 21 -5.28 10.00 11.35
N LEU A 22 -5.09 11.25 11.79
CA LEU A 22 -4.05 11.60 12.75
C LEU A 22 -4.32 10.97 14.12
N GLN A 23 -5.57 10.99 14.59
CA GLN A 23 -5.98 10.27 15.81
C GLN A 23 -5.69 8.77 15.71
N GLY A 24 -6.01 8.15 14.56
CA GLY A 24 -5.66 6.75 14.30
C GLY A 24 -4.15 6.49 14.34
N ASN A 25 -3.32 7.43 13.88
CA ASN A 25 -1.86 7.32 13.99
C ASN A 25 -1.39 7.35 15.44
N ASP A 26 -2.01 8.17 16.29
CA ASP A 26 -1.64 8.25 17.70
C ASP A 26 -2.08 7.00 18.47
N LYS A 27 -3.27 6.46 18.17
CA LYS A 27 -3.70 5.13 18.67
C LYS A 27 -2.75 4.02 18.22
N LEU A 28 -2.30 4.05 16.96
CA LEU A 28 -1.33 3.08 16.44
C LEU A 28 0.02 3.15 17.18
N LYS A 29 0.49 4.36 17.51
CA LYS A 29 1.70 4.55 18.34
C LYS A 29 1.49 4.04 19.76
N ALA A 30 0.30 4.28 20.34
CA ALA A 30 -0.08 3.82 21.67
C ALA A 30 -0.32 2.29 21.75
N GLY A 31 -0.35 1.59 20.61
CA GLY A 31 -0.56 0.15 20.55
C GLY A 31 -2.04 -0.27 20.47
N ASP A 32 -2.98 0.67 20.46
CA ASP A 32 -4.40 0.38 20.21
C ASP A 32 -4.63 0.12 18.71
N LEU A 33 -4.31 -1.11 18.30
CA LEU A 33 -4.43 -1.55 16.91
C LEU A 33 -5.89 -1.57 16.43
N GLN A 34 -6.84 -1.86 17.32
CA GLN A 34 -8.24 -1.98 16.94
C GLN A 34 -8.91 -0.62 16.81
N GLY A 35 -8.71 0.28 17.75
CA GLY A 35 -9.19 1.66 17.65
C GLY A 35 -8.56 2.41 16.48
N ALA A 36 -7.26 2.20 16.21
CA ALA A 36 -6.62 2.76 15.02
C ALA A 36 -7.24 2.24 13.72
N LEU A 37 -7.55 0.94 13.62
CA LEU A 37 -8.24 0.38 12.45
C LEU A 37 -9.63 0.99 12.26
N GLN A 38 -10.40 1.16 13.34
CA GLN A 38 -11.72 1.79 13.28
C GLN A 38 -11.63 3.21 12.70
N ASP A 39 -10.72 4.03 13.23
CA ASP A 39 -10.49 5.38 12.72
C ASP A 39 -10.11 5.36 11.24
N TYR A 40 -9.21 4.47 10.82
CA TYR A 40 -8.83 4.35 9.42
C TYR A 40 -9.98 3.91 8.51
N TYR A 41 -10.87 3.04 8.96
CA TYR A 41 -12.09 2.71 8.20
C TYR A 41 -13.01 3.92 8.07
N SER A 42 -13.19 4.72 9.12
CA SER A 42 -13.95 5.97 9.07
C SER A 42 -13.35 6.95 8.06
N VAL A 43 -12.02 7.10 8.03
CA VAL A 43 -11.32 7.92 7.04
C VAL A 43 -11.61 7.44 5.62
N LEU A 44 -11.47 6.13 5.36
CA LEU A 44 -11.76 5.57 4.05
C LEU A 44 -13.22 5.78 3.66
N PHE A 45 -14.15 5.64 4.59
CA PHE A 45 -15.57 5.87 4.34
C PHE A 45 -15.85 7.34 3.98
N SER A 46 -15.26 8.29 4.71
CA SER A 46 -15.43 9.72 4.44
C SER A 46 -14.78 10.20 3.15
N LEU A 47 -13.66 9.60 2.76
CA LEU A 47 -12.88 10.05 1.59
C LEU A 47 -13.18 9.27 0.31
N ARG A 48 -13.58 8.00 0.39
CA ARG A 48 -13.93 7.21 -0.81
C ARG A 48 -15.22 7.75 -1.42
N GLY A 49 -15.15 8.10 -2.70
CA GLY A 49 -16.29 8.64 -3.46
C GLY A 49 -16.34 10.16 -3.51
N LEU A 50 -15.45 10.88 -2.83
CA LEU A 50 -15.37 12.33 -2.94
C LEU A 50 -14.83 12.82 -4.29
N ASP A 51 -14.19 11.97 -5.11
CA ASP A 51 -13.63 12.38 -6.42
C ASP A 51 -14.69 13.04 -7.32
N GLY A 52 -15.91 12.49 -7.38
CA GLY A 52 -17.02 13.08 -8.14
C GLY A 52 -17.56 14.38 -7.49
N SER A 53 -17.69 14.38 -6.16
CA SER A 53 -18.14 15.57 -5.42
C SER A 53 -17.15 16.74 -5.50
N ILE A 54 -15.84 16.46 -5.54
CA ILE A 54 -14.79 17.46 -5.76
C ILE A 54 -14.93 18.07 -7.16
N GLN A 55 -15.21 17.24 -8.17
CA GLN A 55 -15.41 17.73 -9.54
C GLN A 55 -16.67 18.59 -9.69
N GLU A 56 -17.77 18.20 -9.06
CA GLU A 56 -19.03 18.95 -9.08
C GLU A 56 -19.01 20.23 -8.24
N ALA A 57 -18.28 20.24 -7.11
CA ALA A 57 -18.19 21.39 -6.22
C ALA A 57 -17.22 22.47 -6.72
N MET A 58 -16.30 22.12 -7.63
CA MET A 58 -15.32 23.05 -8.21
C MET A 58 -15.76 23.55 -9.60
N GLY A 59 -16.99 23.25 -10.03
CA GLY A 59 -17.59 23.81 -11.25
C GLY A 59 -17.12 23.21 -12.57
N ALA A 60 -16.40 22.08 -12.55
CA ALA A 60 -15.85 21.48 -13.76
C ALA A 60 -16.86 20.56 -14.45
N ALA A 61 -17.62 21.10 -15.41
CA ALA A 61 -18.34 20.28 -16.39
C ALA A 61 -17.37 19.32 -17.10
N PRO A 62 -17.78 18.08 -17.44
CA PRO A 62 -16.96 17.21 -18.28
C PRO A 62 -16.79 17.89 -19.63
N ARG A 63 -15.58 18.38 -19.94
CA ARG A 63 -15.26 18.86 -21.28
C ARG A 63 -15.24 17.65 -22.22
N LEU A 64 -16.40 17.35 -22.78
CA LEU A 64 -16.55 16.47 -23.93
C LEU A 64 -15.76 17.08 -25.10
N GLY A 65 -14.68 16.41 -25.49
CA GLY A 65 -14.09 16.47 -26.82
C GLY A 65 -13.35 17.77 -27.19
N CYS A 66 -12.02 17.74 -27.10
CA CYS A 66 -11.21 18.36 -28.14
C CYS A 66 -9.88 17.59 -28.23
N PRO A 67 -9.56 16.94 -29.36
CA PRO A 67 -8.23 16.39 -29.56
C PRO A 67 -7.31 17.55 -29.93
N SER A 68 -6.42 17.95 -29.04
CA SER A 68 -5.37 18.91 -29.39
C SER A 68 -4.01 18.24 -29.28
N GLN A 69 -3.48 17.88 -30.45
CA GLN A 69 -2.06 17.61 -30.65
C GLN A 69 -1.32 18.96 -30.59
N SER A 70 -0.62 19.25 -29.50
CA SER A 70 0.60 20.07 -29.47
C SER A 70 1.04 20.26 -28.02
N GLY A 71 2.33 19.99 -27.75
CA GLY A 71 2.92 19.85 -26.43
C GLY A 71 3.19 21.14 -25.65
N THR A 72 2.21 22.01 -25.53
CA THR A 72 2.26 23.13 -24.58
C THR A 72 0.86 23.35 -24.01
N GLU A 73 0.61 22.88 -22.78
CA GLU A 73 -0.69 23.11 -22.14
C GLU A 73 -0.88 24.61 -21.86
N PRO A 74 -2.05 25.19 -22.18
CA PRO A 74 -2.36 26.56 -21.78
C PRO A 74 -2.39 26.69 -20.25
N PRO A 75 -2.21 27.91 -19.69
CA PRO A 75 -2.25 28.14 -18.25
C PRO A 75 -3.54 27.56 -17.67
N LEU A 76 -3.41 26.60 -16.76
CA LEU A 76 -4.55 26.06 -16.03
C LEU A 76 -5.18 27.18 -15.21
N ASP A 77 -6.50 27.35 -15.37
CA ASP A 77 -7.31 28.24 -14.55
C ASP A 77 -7.09 27.93 -13.06
N ASP A 78 -7.08 28.95 -12.20
CA ASP A 78 -6.71 28.77 -10.78
C ASP A 78 -7.66 27.81 -10.05
N ASP A 79 -8.92 27.75 -10.46
CA ASP A 79 -9.92 26.80 -9.96
C ASP A 79 -9.58 25.34 -10.32
N VAL A 80 -9.05 25.09 -11.52
CA VAL A 80 -8.64 23.75 -11.97
C VAL A 80 -7.40 23.29 -11.19
N LYS A 81 -6.46 24.20 -10.89
CA LYS A 81 -5.31 23.89 -10.03
C LYS A 81 -5.76 23.55 -8.61
N ALA A 82 -6.61 24.38 -8.00
CA ALA A 82 -7.14 24.13 -6.66
C ALA A 82 -7.89 22.79 -6.58
N GLN A 83 -8.65 22.41 -7.62
CA GLN A 83 -9.36 21.12 -7.68
C GLN A 83 -8.39 19.95 -7.72
N ARG A 84 -7.36 20.05 -8.56
CA ARG A 84 -6.32 19.04 -8.68
C ARG A 84 -5.58 18.86 -7.36
N GLU A 85 -5.17 19.95 -6.71
CA GLU A 85 -4.51 19.89 -5.41
C GLU A 85 -5.38 19.25 -4.32
N LEU A 86 -6.68 19.57 -4.28
CA LEU A 86 -7.59 18.96 -3.32
C LEU A 86 -7.76 17.46 -3.57
N THR A 87 -7.89 17.07 -4.83
CA THR A 87 -7.97 15.67 -5.25
C THR A 87 -6.69 14.90 -4.87
N ASP A 88 -5.52 15.49 -5.12
CA ASP A 88 -4.23 14.91 -4.78
C ASP A 88 -4.09 14.72 -3.25
N LYS A 89 -4.50 15.72 -2.46
CA LYS A 89 -4.53 15.65 -0.99
C LYS A 89 -5.40 14.48 -0.50
N VAL A 90 -6.61 14.33 -1.06
CA VAL A 90 -7.52 13.23 -0.71
C VAL A 90 -6.89 11.87 -1.04
N LYS A 91 -6.36 11.72 -2.26
CA LYS A 91 -5.70 10.47 -2.67
C LYS A 91 -4.49 10.15 -1.81
N GLN A 92 -3.65 11.13 -1.47
CA GLN A 92 -2.51 10.95 -0.58
C GLN A 92 -2.94 10.51 0.83
N ALA A 93 -4.04 11.06 1.35
CA ALA A 93 -4.62 10.66 2.63
C ALA A 93 -5.12 9.21 2.60
N ILE A 94 -5.80 8.79 1.52
CA ILE A 94 -6.26 7.41 1.32
C ILE A 94 -5.07 6.44 1.21
N VAL A 95 -4.04 6.76 0.42
CA VAL A 95 -2.82 5.95 0.27
C VAL A 95 -2.14 5.74 1.62
N SER A 96 -1.95 6.83 2.38
CA SER A 96 -1.33 6.77 3.71
C SER A 96 -2.14 5.90 4.68
N THR A 97 -3.47 6.00 4.61
CA THR A 97 -4.39 5.22 5.45
C THR A 97 -4.25 3.72 5.15
N HIS A 98 -4.26 3.33 3.87
CA HIS A 98 -4.07 1.94 3.47
C HIS A 98 -2.70 1.38 3.88
N ILE A 99 -1.62 2.17 3.82
CA ILE A 99 -0.28 1.74 4.29
C ILE A 99 -0.28 1.44 5.80
N ASN A 100 -0.95 2.28 6.60
CA ASN A 100 -1.04 2.07 8.05
C ASN A 100 -1.93 0.86 8.38
N MET A 101 -3.04 0.67 7.67
CA MET A 101 -3.86 -0.53 7.81
C MET A 101 -3.08 -1.81 7.44
N ALA A 102 -2.27 -1.78 6.37
CA ALA A 102 -1.40 -2.91 6.01
C ALA A 102 -0.43 -3.26 7.15
N MET A 103 0.18 -2.25 7.79
CA MET A 103 1.04 -2.46 8.96
C MET A 103 0.26 -3.12 10.11
N ILE A 104 -0.95 -2.65 10.42
CA ILE A 104 -1.75 -3.25 11.50
C ILE A 104 -2.12 -4.70 11.18
N HIS A 105 -2.58 -4.97 9.96
CA HIS A 105 -2.91 -6.33 9.54
C HIS A 105 -1.71 -7.26 9.55
N SER A 106 -0.51 -6.76 9.19
CA SER A 106 0.75 -7.48 9.38
C SER A 106 1.01 -7.82 10.85
N LYS A 107 0.85 -6.86 11.78
CA LYS A 107 1.01 -7.10 13.22
C LYS A 107 0.02 -8.15 13.76
N LYS A 108 -1.19 -8.22 13.19
CA LYS A 108 -2.23 -9.20 13.53
C LYS A 108 -2.10 -10.54 12.79
N ALA A 109 -0.99 -10.75 12.04
CA ALA A 109 -0.78 -11.91 11.17
C ALA A 109 -1.89 -12.17 10.13
N ASN A 110 -2.69 -11.15 9.80
CA ASN A 110 -3.68 -11.21 8.72
C ASN A 110 -3.03 -10.78 7.40
N TRP A 111 -2.20 -11.66 6.85
CA TRP A 111 -1.36 -11.37 5.70
C TRP A 111 -2.15 -11.11 4.41
N LYS A 112 -3.29 -11.79 4.22
CA LYS A 112 -4.19 -11.54 3.08
C LYS A 112 -4.69 -10.10 3.09
N ARG A 113 -5.24 -9.64 4.22
CA ARG A 113 -5.75 -8.28 4.33
C ARG A 113 -4.64 -7.22 4.26
N SER A 114 -3.46 -7.55 4.77
CA SER A 114 -2.28 -6.72 4.63
C SER A 114 -1.88 -6.54 3.16
N LEU A 115 -1.91 -7.63 2.37
CA LEU A 115 -1.63 -7.60 0.93
C LEU A 115 -2.64 -6.73 0.19
N ASP A 116 -3.94 -6.92 0.44
CA ASP A 116 -5.01 -6.12 -0.19
C ASP A 116 -4.78 -4.62 0.03
N CYS A 117 -4.51 -4.22 1.28
CA CYS A 117 -4.28 -2.82 1.62
C CYS A 117 -3.02 -2.26 0.93
N ALA A 118 -1.94 -3.05 0.85
CA ALA A 118 -0.72 -2.63 0.17
C ALA A 118 -0.93 -2.45 -1.35
N LEU A 119 -1.69 -3.36 -1.97
CA LEU A 119 -2.04 -3.29 -3.40
C LEU A 119 -2.91 -2.07 -3.71
N GLU A 120 -3.92 -1.78 -2.89
CA GLU A 120 -4.76 -0.59 -3.06
C GLU A 120 -3.96 0.70 -2.91
N ALA A 121 -3.08 0.79 -1.91
CA ALA A 121 -2.19 1.93 -1.73
C ALA A 121 -1.29 2.14 -2.96
N ARG A 122 -0.73 1.06 -3.51
CA ARG A 122 0.12 1.11 -4.70
C ARG A 122 -0.67 1.52 -5.93
N LYS A 123 -1.84 0.94 -6.16
CA LYS A 123 -2.73 1.26 -7.28
C LYS A 123 -3.11 2.75 -7.28
N LEU A 124 -3.47 3.29 -6.12
CA LEU A 124 -3.82 4.70 -5.98
C LEU A 124 -2.59 5.61 -6.13
N SER A 125 -1.44 5.22 -5.59
CA SER A 125 -0.19 5.96 -5.81
C SER A 125 0.19 6.04 -7.29
N LEU A 126 -0.08 4.97 -8.05
CA LEU A 126 0.15 4.91 -9.50
C LEU A 126 -0.93 5.65 -10.31
N SER A 127 -2.12 5.90 -9.75
CA SER A 127 -3.17 6.68 -10.42
C SER A 127 -3.03 8.19 -10.19
N CYS A 128 -2.23 8.62 -9.21
CA CYS A 128 -1.86 10.03 -8.98
C CYS A 128 -0.79 10.54 -9.96
N LYS A 129 -0.65 9.93 -11.14
CA LYS A 129 0.37 10.30 -12.13
C LYS A 129 0.11 11.72 -12.66
N ARG A 130 0.95 12.66 -12.24
CA ARG A 130 1.29 13.85 -13.04
C ARG A 130 1.98 13.41 -14.33
N ALA A 131 1.52 13.93 -15.47
CA ALA A 131 2.13 13.68 -16.78
C ALA A 131 3.44 14.47 -16.98
N ASP A 132 3.64 15.50 -16.15
CA ASP A 132 4.61 16.57 -16.28
C ASP A 132 5.88 16.41 -15.42
N GLU A 133 5.85 15.56 -14.38
CA GLU A 133 7.02 15.34 -13.52
C GLU A 133 7.77 14.06 -13.87
N TYR A 134 8.82 14.19 -14.69
CA TYR A 134 9.85 13.19 -14.97
C TYR A 134 10.76 12.98 -13.75
N SER A 135 10.19 12.73 -12.56
CA SER A 135 10.99 12.34 -11.38
C SER A 135 10.97 10.82 -11.23
N LEU A 136 12.17 10.26 -11.39
CA LEU A 136 12.52 8.88 -11.15
C LEU A 136 12.31 8.58 -9.66
N ASN A 137 11.12 8.08 -9.28
CA ASN A 137 10.82 7.18 -8.15
C ASN A 137 9.30 7.22 -7.84
N ARG A 138 8.53 6.85 -8.86
CA ARG A 138 7.08 7.04 -9.00
C ARG A 138 6.24 5.88 -8.43
N ASP A 139 6.75 5.18 -7.41
CA ASP A 139 6.09 4.05 -6.77
C ASP A 139 6.33 4.14 -5.27
N ASN A 140 5.29 4.03 -4.43
CA ASN A 140 5.42 4.26 -3.00
C ASN A 140 6.26 3.12 -2.37
N PRO A 141 7.50 3.39 -1.92
CA PRO A 141 8.41 2.33 -1.47
C PRO A 141 7.88 1.63 -0.21
N LYS A 142 7.14 2.36 0.65
CA LYS A 142 6.50 1.78 1.83
C LYS A 142 5.38 0.82 1.43
N ALA A 143 4.53 1.17 0.47
CA ALA A 143 3.47 0.28 -0.01
C ALA A 143 4.04 -0.99 -0.64
N LYS A 144 5.04 -0.85 -1.52
CA LYS A 144 5.76 -2.00 -2.12
C LYS A 144 6.44 -2.87 -1.07
N PHE A 145 7.05 -2.27 -0.06
CA PHE A 145 7.69 -3.03 1.03
C PHE A 145 6.66 -3.83 1.82
N ARG A 146 5.51 -3.23 2.16
CA ARG A 146 4.39 -3.94 2.82
C ARG A 146 3.83 -5.07 1.96
N GLU A 147 3.70 -4.84 0.65
CA GLU A 147 3.30 -5.87 -0.32
C GLU A 147 4.26 -7.06 -0.29
N ALA A 148 5.57 -6.78 -0.36
CA ALA A 148 6.60 -7.79 -0.34
C ALA A 148 6.61 -8.61 0.96
N GLN A 149 6.50 -7.94 2.12
CA GLN A 149 6.39 -8.61 3.41
C GLN A 149 5.17 -9.55 3.46
N ALA A 150 4.02 -9.10 2.98
CA ALA A 150 2.81 -9.92 2.96
C ALA A 150 2.94 -11.12 2.01
N ARG A 151 3.49 -10.93 0.80
CA ARG A 151 3.75 -12.01 -0.17
C ARG A 151 4.67 -13.10 0.40
N ILE A 152 5.76 -12.71 1.07
CA ILE A 152 6.67 -13.65 1.73
C ILE A 152 5.91 -14.52 2.74
N LYS A 153 5.09 -13.90 3.60
CA LYS A 153 4.33 -14.61 4.63
C LYS A 153 3.17 -15.45 4.09
N LEU A 154 2.70 -15.15 2.87
CA LEU A 154 1.74 -15.97 2.13
C LEU A 154 2.38 -17.13 1.35
N GLY A 155 3.72 -17.24 1.35
CA GLY A 155 4.46 -18.31 0.67
C GLY A 155 5.06 -17.93 -0.67
N GLU A 156 4.77 -16.74 -1.20
CA GLU A 156 5.39 -16.17 -2.41
C GLU A 156 6.78 -15.58 -2.11
N VAL A 157 7.66 -16.40 -1.54
CA VAL A 157 8.94 -15.96 -0.98
C VAL A 157 9.87 -15.37 -2.05
N THR A 158 9.98 -16.02 -3.20
CA THR A 158 10.87 -15.59 -4.30
C THR A 158 10.47 -14.21 -4.84
N THR A 159 9.19 -14.03 -5.12
CA THR A 159 8.62 -12.75 -5.59
C THR A 159 8.84 -11.66 -4.55
N GLY A 160 8.48 -11.90 -3.29
CA GLY A 160 8.62 -10.90 -2.25
C GLY A 160 10.08 -10.54 -1.95
N LYS A 161 11.00 -11.50 -1.98
CA LYS A 161 12.45 -11.26 -1.83
C LYS A 161 12.98 -10.34 -2.92
N LYS A 162 12.68 -10.66 -4.19
CA LYS A 162 13.08 -9.82 -5.33
C LYS A 162 12.56 -8.40 -5.21
N MET A 163 11.31 -8.23 -4.74
CA MET A 163 10.75 -6.90 -4.50
C MET A 163 11.52 -6.10 -3.44
N ILE A 164 11.96 -6.72 -2.34
CA ILE A 164 12.76 -6.04 -1.31
C ILE A 164 14.17 -5.74 -1.84
N GLU A 165 14.78 -6.63 -2.62
CA GLU A 165 16.08 -6.39 -3.27
C GLU A 165 16.02 -5.22 -4.26
N ASP A 166 14.98 -5.16 -5.09
CA ASP A 166 14.78 -4.05 -6.04
C ASP A 166 14.52 -2.72 -5.30
N LEU A 167 13.78 -2.76 -4.19
CA LEU A 167 13.61 -1.61 -3.30
C LEU A 167 14.92 -1.16 -2.67
N HIS A 168 15.75 -2.09 -2.21
CA HIS A 168 17.04 -1.78 -1.59
C HIS A 168 18.03 -1.17 -2.58
N LYS A 169 18.01 -1.63 -3.84
CA LYS A 169 18.80 -1.04 -4.94
C LYS A 169 18.35 0.39 -5.25
N ALA A 170 17.04 0.65 -5.26
CA ALA A 170 16.50 1.97 -5.56
C ALA A 170 16.67 2.97 -4.41
N SER A 171 16.49 2.51 -3.18
CA SER A 171 16.62 3.29 -1.95
C SER A 171 17.16 2.42 -0.81
N PRO A 172 18.43 2.56 -0.42
CA PRO A 172 18.99 1.82 0.70
C PRO A 172 18.32 2.23 2.02
N ASP A 173 17.51 1.35 2.60
CA ASP A 173 16.89 1.52 3.93
C ASP A 173 17.32 0.36 4.85
N PRO A 174 17.76 0.64 6.10
CA PRO A 174 18.05 -0.39 7.10
C PRO A 174 16.90 -1.40 7.32
N ALA A 175 15.65 -0.98 7.14
CA ALA A 175 14.49 -1.86 7.25
C ALA A 175 14.49 -2.97 6.19
N PHE A 176 15.01 -2.69 4.99
CA PHE A 176 15.09 -3.69 3.91
C PHE A 176 16.18 -4.71 4.20
N VAL A 177 17.33 -4.27 4.71
CA VAL A 177 18.44 -5.16 5.12
C VAL A 177 17.96 -6.12 6.21
N LYS A 178 17.32 -5.57 7.26
CA LYS A 178 16.77 -6.38 8.34
C LYS A 178 15.77 -7.43 7.84
N ALA A 179 14.86 -7.05 6.95
CA ALA A 179 13.88 -7.98 6.39
C ALA A 179 14.52 -9.09 5.55
N LEU A 180 15.56 -8.77 4.77
CA LEU A 180 16.32 -9.77 4.00
C LEU A 180 17.09 -10.73 4.91
N ASP A 181 17.67 -10.24 6.01
CA ASP A 181 18.41 -11.08 6.95
C ASP A 181 17.48 -11.98 7.78
N GLU A 182 16.33 -11.46 8.23
CA GLU A 182 15.26 -12.28 8.82
C GLU A 182 14.80 -13.37 7.85
N LEU A 183 14.63 -13.04 6.57
CA LEU A 183 14.24 -14.01 5.56
C LEU A 183 15.31 -15.11 5.38
N LYS A 184 16.59 -14.75 5.30
CA LYS A 184 17.69 -15.74 5.21
C LYS A 184 17.69 -16.69 6.40
N LEU A 185 17.43 -16.18 7.61
CA LEU A 185 17.34 -17.01 8.81
C LEU A 185 16.15 -17.97 8.75
N GLU A 186 14.98 -17.49 8.32
CA GLU A 186 13.79 -18.32 8.12
C GLU A 186 13.99 -19.38 7.02
N GLU A 187 14.67 -19.04 5.92
CA GLU A 187 15.03 -19.95 4.83
C GLU A 187 15.99 -21.04 5.30
N LYS A 188 17.05 -20.68 6.06
CA LYS A 188 17.99 -21.64 6.63
C LYS A 188 17.30 -22.62 7.57
N ALA A 189 16.46 -22.12 8.49
CA ALA A 189 15.70 -22.96 9.41
C ALA A 189 14.74 -23.91 8.66
N ARG A 190 14.15 -23.47 7.55
CA ARG A 190 13.29 -24.30 6.70
C ARG A 190 14.09 -25.37 5.97
N SER A 191 15.25 -25.02 5.42
CA SER A 191 16.16 -25.97 4.77
C SER A 191 16.61 -27.06 5.75
N GLU A 192 17.03 -26.69 6.95
CA GLU A 192 17.48 -27.64 7.97
C GLU A 192 16.36 -28.62 8.37
N LYS A 193 15.12 -28.12 8.53
CA LYS A 193 13.94 -28.98 8.78
C LYS A 193 13.67 -29.92 7.61
N ASN A 194 13.73 -29.41 6.38
CA ASN A 194 13.54 -30.23 5.18
C ASN A 194 14.63 -31.32 5.09
N ASP A 195 15.90 -30.96 5.29
CA ASP A 195 17.02 -31.89 5.25
C ASP A 195 16.89 -33.00 6.30
N GLN A 196 16.45 -32.66 7.51
CA GLN A 196 16.15 -33.64 8.57
C GLN A 196 15.01 -34.59 8.15
N GLN A 197 13.95 -34.08 7.55
CA GLN A 197 12.84 -34.89 7.04
C GLN A 197 13.29 -35.83 5.92
N PHE A 198 14.05 -35.34 4.95
CA PHE A 198 14.60 -36.16 3.87
C PHE A 198 15.53 -37.24 4.41
N ARG A 199 16.45 -36.92 5.33
CA ARG A 199 17.31 -37.93 6.00
C ARG A 199 16.50 -39.02 6.69
N GLY A 200 15.40 -38.65 7.37
CA GLY A 200 14.48 -39.61 8.01
C GLY A 200 13.71 -40.49 7.01
N MET A 201 13.37 -39.97 5.84
CA MET A 201 12.72 -40.73 4.77
C MET A 201 13.68 -41.73 4.09
N PHE A 202 14.92 -41.32 3.78
CA PHE A 202 15.90 -42.21 3.13
C PHE A 202 16.44 -43.32 4.04
N SER A 203 16.51 -43.09 5.36
CA SER A 203 16.90 -44.13 6.33
C SER A 203 15.82 -45.21 6.49
N LYS A 204 14.53 -44.86 6.51
CA LYS A 204 13.42 -45.82 6.57
C LYS A 204 13.31 -46.71 5.33
N SER A 205 13.68 -46.21 4.15
CA SER A 205 13.67 -46.99 2.90
C SER A 205 14.74 -48.09 2.88
N LYS A 206 15.89 -47.87 3.54
CA LYS A 206 16.96 -48.88 3.68
C LYS A 206 16.56 -50.05 4.60
N ASP A 207 15.78 -49.78 5.65
CA ASP A 207 15.32 -50.85 6.55
C ASP A 207 14.19 -51.70 5.95
N LYS A 208 13.30 -51.12 5.12
CA LYS A 208 12.27 -51.89 4.42
C LYS A 208 12.83 -52.83 3.35
N GLY A 209 13.92 -52.47 2.69
CA GLY A 209 14.62 -53.36 1.74
C GLY A 209 15.26 -54.57 2.42
N LYS A 210 15.81 -54.39 3.64
CA LYS A 210 16.42 -55.48 4.41
C LYS A 210 15.42 -56.44 5.05
N GLN A 211 14.17 -56.03 5.26
CA GLN A 211 13.12 -56.90 5.80
C GLN A 211 12.41 -57.75 4.73
N ALA A 212 12.51 -57.38 3.44
CA ALA A 212 11.94 -58.15 2.34
C ALA A 212 12.85 -59.27 1.80
N GLU A 213 14.11 -59.32 2.24
CA GLU A 213 15.11 -60.35 1.88
C GLU A 213 15.28 -61.45 2.96
N LYS A 214 14.35 -61.55 3.92
CA LYS A 214 14.27 -62.65 4.89
C LYS A 214 12.94 -63.38 4.77
#